data_AF-A0A6I4TMM7-F1
#
_entry.id   AF-A0A6I4TMM7-F1
#
_cell.length_a   1.000
_cell.length_b   1.000
_cell.length_c   1.000
_cell.angle_alpha   90.00
_cell.angle_beta   90.00
_cell.angle_gamma   90.00
#
_symmetry.space_group_name_H-M   'P 1'
#
loop_
_entity.id
_entity.type
_entity.pdbx_description
1 polymer ?
#
loop_
_entity_poly.entity_id
_entity_poly.type
_entity_poly.pdbx_seq_one_letter_code
_entity_poly.pdbx_strand_id
1 'polypeptide(L)'
;MKLKAIVAGASALALAACGGSTSEPEAEPAPAEELAVIPESLAPFGDGYPNAGDPCRNLGESVATSNYLDDSAVLVGCPSEASAEALGGNIVGNVEGVRLVSVPMGDANAGLESDAMVAGTDYNATTILDCGFDNAPPTQSCEAGVKRNWGEDGTHLVEVSKPDGSKRAIFFNGTEPYAADSAQADGSAGWDFTTTRDGDQVTVKFGPETYVLVDALITGG
;
A
#
# COMPACT_ATOMS: atom_id res chain seq x y z
N MET A 1 41.15 44.45 39.52
CA MET A 1 40.55 45.79 39.73
C MET A 1 39.08 45.59 40.13
N LYS A 2 38.70 46.13 41.31
CA LYS A 2 37.38 46.66 41.77
C LYS A 2 36.11 45.93 41.25
N LEU A 3 35.41 45.09 42.01
CA LEU A 3 34.56 45.28 43.23
C LEU A 3 33.41 46.30 43.09
N LYS A 4 32.15 45.80 43.20
CA LYS A 4 30.89 46.35 43.79
C LYS A 4 29.67 45.86 42.96
N ALA A 5 28.76 44.98 43.42
CA ALA A 5 27.87 44.92 44.60
C ALA A 5 26.58 45.78 44.48
N ILE A 6 25.48 45.21 45.04
CA ILE A 6 24.14 45.77 45.43
C ILE A 6 23.03 45.38 44.41
N VAL A 7 22.06 44.47 44.67
CA VAL A 7 21.06 44.23 45.74
C VAL A 7 19.98 45.31 45.88
N ALA A 8 18.76 45.02 45.39
CA ALA A 8 17.42 45.45 45.85
C ALA A 8 16.43 45.26 44.68
N GLY A 9 15.17 44.86 44.83
CA GLY A 9 14.37 44.60 46.00
C GLY A 9 13.06 43.92 45.55
N ALA A 10 12.42 43.24 46.50
CA ALA A 10 11.13 42.61 46.34
C ALA A 10 10.02 43.67 46.25
N SER A 11 9.10 43.49 45.31
CA SER A 11 7.78 44.14 45.33
C SER A 11 6.73 43.07 45.04
N ALA A 12 6.11 42.59 46.11
CA ALA A 12 4.86 41.85 46.05
C ALA A 12 3.73 42.84 45.76
N LEU A 13 3.03 42.66 44.64
CA LEU A 13 1.69 43.23 44.45
C LEU A 13 0.67 42.11 44.57
N ALA A 14 -0.04 42.12 45.68
CA ALA A 14 -1.31 41.41 45.83
C ALA A 14 -2.39 42.20 45.08
N LEU A 15 -3.04 41.58 44.10
CA LEU A 15 -4.35 42.00 43.61
C LEU A 15 -5.39 40.96 44.05
N ALA A 16 -6.15 41.34 45.07
CA ALA A 16 -7.49 40.81 45.28
C ALA A 16 -8.44 41.54 44.32
N ALA A 17 -9.15 40.79 43.46
CA ALA A 17 -10.29 41.31 42.71
C ALA A 17 -11.37 40.23 42.59
N CYS A 18 -12.60 40.67 42.81
CA CYS A 18 -13.80 39.92 43.14
C CYS A 18 -14.16 38.76 42.19
N GLY A 19 -14.52 37.62 42.78
CA GLY A 19 -15.29 36.58 42.12
C GLY A 19 -16.70 37.08 41.83
N GLY A 20 -16.94 37.46 40.57
CA GLY A 20 -18.26 37.50 39.98
C GLY A 20 -18.50 36.16 39.31
N SER A 21 -19.32 35.31 39.92
CA SER A 21 -19.87 34.13 39.27
C SER A 21 -20.81 34.60 38.16
N THR A 22 -20.27 34.75 36.96
CA THR A 22 -21.07 34.71 35.74
C THR A 22 -21.49 33.26 35.57
N SER A 23 -22.74 32.95 35.93
CA SER A 23 -23.38 31.73 35.48
C SER A 23 -23.49 31.81 33.96
N GLU A 24 -22.66 31.03 33.28
CA GLU A 24 -22.90 30.64 31.89
C GLU A 24 -24.34 30.10 31.80
N PRO A 25 -25.13 30.48 30.78
CA PRO A 25 -26.38 29.80 30.53
C PRO A 25 -26.03 28.34 30.21
N GLU A 26 -26.42 27.45 31.11
CA GLU A 26 -26.44 26.02 30.90
C GLU A 26 -27.21 25.78 29.59
N ALA A 27 -26.48 25.39 28.56
CA ALA A 27 -27.09 25.02 27.29
C ALA A 27 -28.09 23.91 27.60
N GLU A 28 -29.37 24.19 27.36
CA GLU A 28 -30.40 23.17 27.37
C GLU A 28 -29.88 21.99 26.53
N PRO A 29 -29.91 20.75 27.04
CA PRO A 29 -29.53 19.62 26.24
C PRO A 29 -30.43 19.64 25.01
N ALA A 30 -29.82 19.69 23.83
CA ALA A 30 -30.53 19.48 22.58
C ALA A 30 -31.39 18.21 22.74
N PRO A 31 -32.65 18.21 22.25
CA PRO A 31 -33.48 17.03 22.34
C PRO A 31 -32.69 15.87 21.74
N ALA A 32 -32.49 14.82 22.52
CA ALA A 32 -31.92 13.58 22.02
C ALA A 32 -32.80 13.14 20.84
N GLU A 33 -32.27 13.20 19.62
CA GLU A 33 -33.00 12.68 18.47
C GLU A 33 -33.33 11.22 18.75
N GLU A 34 -34.62 10.91 18.75
CA GLU A 34 -35.11 9.56 18.96
C GLU A 34 -34.66 8.73 17.77
N LEU A 35 -33.60 7.93 17.95
CA LEU A 35 -33.05 7.07 16.90
C LEU A 35 -34.16 6.12 16.45
N ALA A 36 -34.54 6.20 15.17
CA ALA A 36 -35.52 5.28 14.61
C ALA A 36 -35.00 3.84 14.72
N VAL A 37 -35.78 2.95 15.32
CA VAL A 37 -35.41 1.52 15.36
C VAL A 37 -35.44 0.98 13.94
N ILE A 38 -34.34 0.36 13.51
CA ILE A 38 -34.25 -0.24 12.17
C ILE A 38 -35.20 -1.46 12.13
N PRO A 39 -36.25 -1.46 11.29
CA PRO A 39 -37.24 -2.51 11.28
C PRO A 39 -36.70 -3.81 10.64
N GLU A 40 -37.24 -4.95 11.09
CA GLU A 40 -36.92 -6.28 10.57
C GLU A 40 -37.26 -6.44 9.07
N SER A 41 -38.15 -5.60 8.54
CA SER A 41 -38.47 -5.54 7.09
C SER A 41 -37.26 -5.22 6.22
N LEU A 42 -36.24 -4.56 6.78
CA LEU A 42 -34.96 -4.26 6.11
C LEU A 42 -33.90 -5.35 6.30
N ALA A 43 -34.24 -6.47 6.96
CA ALA A 43 -33.34 -7.58 7.27
C ALA A 43 -32.00 -7.13 7.92
N PRO A 44 -32.03 -6.36 9.04
CA PRO A 44 -30.81 -5.86 9.66
C PRO A 44 -30.03 -6.98 10.37
N PHE A 45 -28.71 -7.00 10.23
CA PHE A 45 -27.84 -7.98 10.88
C PHE A 45 -26.58 -7.34 11.49
N GLY A 46 -25.96 -8.07 12.42
CA GLY A 46 -24.88 -7.55 13.27
C GLY A 46 -25.36 -6.56 14.34
N ASP A 47 -24.45 -6.14 15.23
CA ASP A 47 -24.77 -5.31 16.40
C ASP A 47 -24.41 -3.82 16.22
N GLY A 48 -24.08 -3.41 15.01
CA GLY A 48 -23.70 -2.04 14.65
C GLY A 48 -22.87 -1.98 13.37
N TYR A 49 -22.68 -0.77 12.83
CA TYR A 49 -21.82 -0.48 11.68
C TYR A 49 -21.27 0.96 11.76
N PRO A 50 -19.96 1.16 11.50
CA PRO A 50 -18.96 0.16 11.14
C PRO A 50 -18.50 -0.73 12.31
N ASN A 51 -18.66 -0.28 13.56
CA ASN A 51 -18.30 -1.03 14.75
C ASN A 51 -19.54 -1.55 15.49
N ALA A 52 -19.37 -2.58 16.31
CA ALA A 52 -20.43 -3.05 17.19
C ALA A 52 -20.85 -1.95 18.18
N GLY A 53 -22.16 -1.72 18.33
CA GLY A 53 -22.73 -0.65 19.13
C GLY A 53 -22.95 0.68 18.39
N ASP A 54 -22.43 0.82 17.16
CA ASP A 54 -22.72 1.99 16.33
C ASP A 54 -24.20 1.99 15.88
N PRO A 55 -24.80 3.18 15.66
CA PRO A 55 -26.25 3.31 15.46
C PRO A 55 -26.76 2.70 14.14
N CYS A 56 -25.91 2.63 13.12
CA CYS A 56 -26.26 2.03 11.84
C CYS A 56 -26.07 0.51 11.87
N ARG A 57 -26.71 -0.24 10.96
CA ARG A 57 -26.57 -1.70 10.86
C ARG A 57 -26.50 -2.16 9.41
N ASN A 58 -25.80 -3.26 9.14
CA ASN A 58 -25.81 -3.87 7.82
C ASN A 58 -27.21 -4.40 7.48
N LEU A 59 -27.63 -4.23 6.23
CA LEU A 59 -28.92 -4.68 5.73
C LEU A 59 -28.74 -5.83 4.75
N GLY A 60 -29.46 -6.92 5.00
CA GLY A 60 -29.47 -8.10 4.15
C GLY A 60 -30.47 -7.99 2.99
N GLU A 61 -30.65 -9.09 2.27
CA GLU A 61 -31.66 -9.19 1.23
C GLU A 61 -33.08 -9.28 1.81
N SER A 62 -33.95 -8.40 1.33
CA SER A 62 -35.37 -8.34 1.65
C SER A 62 -36.12 -7.70 0.48
N VAL A 63 -37.45 -7.75 0.52
CA VAL A 63 -38.29 -7.05 -0.47
C VAL A 63 -38.02 -5.53 -0.50
N ALA A 64 -37.63 -4.95 0.64
CA ALA A 64 -37.37 -3.52 0.77
C ALA A 64 -35.94 -3.13 0.34
N THR A 65 -34.98 -4.05 0.38
CA THR A 65 -33.54 -3.76 0.16
C THR A 65 -33.00 -4.31 -1.16
N SER A 66 -33.69 -5.25 -1.82
CA SER A 66 -33.19 -5.95 -3.00
C SER A 66 -32.76 -5.04 -4.16
N ASN A 67 -33.41 -3.90 -4.35
CA ASN A 67 -33.08 -2.94 -5.41
C ASN A 67 -31.87 -2.05 -5.10
N TYR A 68 -31.33 -2.13 -3.88
CA TYR A 68 -30.22 -1.29 -3.40
C TYR A 68 -28.95 -2.08 -3.12
N LEU A 69 -29.03 -3.41 -3.12
CA LEU A 69 -27.87 -4.28 -2.93
C LEU A 69 -27.01 -4.26 -4.20
N ASP A 70 -25.72 -3.98 -4.00
CA ASP A 70 -24.70 -3.85 -5.03
C ASP A 70 -23.53 -4.78 -4.65
N ASP A 71 -22.95 -5.48 -5.61
CA ASP A 71 -21.83 -6.40 -5.38
C ASP A 71 -20.52 -5.68 -5.03
N SER A 72 -20.46 -4.36 -5.25
CA SER A 72 -19.33 -3.49 -4.93
C SER A 72 -19.49 -2.69 -3.63
N ALA A 73 -20.63 -2.79 -2.94
CA ALA A 73 -20.90 -1.99 -1.73
C ALA A 73 -21.68 -2.75 -0.66
N VAL A 74 -21.44 -2.40 0.61
CA VAL A 74 -22.28 -2.84 1.71
C VAL A 74 -23.46 -1.89 1.84
N LEU A 75 -24.66 -2.45 1.91
CA LEU A 75 -25.87 -1.68 2.18
C LEU A 75 -26.07 -1.55 3.70
N VAL A 76 -26.12 -0.32 4.18
CA VAL A 76 -26.19 0.01 5.61
C VAL A 76 -27.43 0.84 5.89
N GLY A 77 -28.17 0.47 6.94
CA GLY A 77 -29.35 1.19 7.43
C GLY A 77 -28.97 2.08 8.59
N CYS A 78 -29.28 3.36 8.51
CA CYS A 78 -28.99 4.35 9.55
C CYS A 78 -30.28 4.96 10.12
N PRO A 79 -30.40 5.07 11.45
CA PRO A 79 -31.63 5.52 12.13
C PRO A 79 -31.88 7.02 12.03
N SER A 80 -30.87 7.82 11.68
CA SER A 80 -30.98 9.26 11.49
C SER A 80 -30.14 9.75 10.31
N GLU A 81 -30.46 10.93 9.79
CA GLU A 81 -29.70 11.58 8.71
C GLU A 81 -28.25 11.85 9.15
N ALA A 82 -28.05 12.36 10.37
CA ALA A 82 -26.71 12.59 10.91
C ALA A 82 -25.85 11.32 10.95
N SER A 83 -26.44 10.17 11.35
CA SER A 83 -25.71 8.89 11.34
C SER A 83 -25.39 8.39 9.93
N ALA A 84 -26.25 8.69 8.94
CA ALA A 84 -26.04 8.31 7.55
C ALA A 84 -24.92 9.14 6.89
N GLU A 85 -24.92 10.46 7.11
CA GLU A 85 -23.91 11.36 6.57
C GLU A 85 -22.51 11.06 7.14
N ALA A 86 -22.44 10.62 8.41
CA ALA A 86 -21.18 10.27 9.05
C ALA A 86 -20.48 9.02 8.47
N LEU A 87 -21.19 8.16 7.73
CA LEU A 87 -20.63 6.93 7.16
C LEU A 87 -19.73 7.17 5.93
N GLY A 88 -19.83 8.33 5.28
CA GLY A 88 -19.06 8.63 4.07
C GLY A 88 -19.44 7.80 2.83
N GLY A 89 -20.63 7.17 2.83
CA GLY A 89 -21.21 6.46 1.69
C GLY A 89 -22.28 7.29 0.95
N ASN A 90 -22.91 6.67 -0.05
CA ASN A 90 -24.00 7.29 -0.81
C ASN A 90 -25.36 6.95 -0.20
N ILE A 91 -26.15 7.95 0.17
CA ILE A 91 -27.55 7.72 0.58
C ILE A 91 -28.36 7.35 -0.67
N VAL A 92 -28.77 6.08 -0.76
CA VAL A 92 -29.48 5.52 -1.92
C VAL A 92 -30.99 5.41 -1.71
N GLY A 93 -31.46 5.55 -0.46
CA GLY A 93 -32.88 5.41 -0.17
C GLY A 93 -33.31 5.79 1.24
N ASN A 94 -34.62 5.79 1.40
CA ASN A 94 -35.34 6.09 2.63
C ASN A 94 -36.52 5.12 2.72
N VAL A 95 -36.49 4.23 3.70
CA VAL A 95 -37.58 3.27 3.96
C VAL A 95 -37.89 3.30 5.44
N GLU A 96 -39.15 3.52 5.80
CA GLU A 96 -39.63 3.48 7.19
C GLU A 96 -38.83 4.37 8.16
N GLY A 97 -38.34 5.53 7.68
CA GLY A 97 -37.53 6.45 8.50
C GLY A 97 -36.04 6.10 8.58
N VAL A 98 -35.60 4.96 8.03
CA VAL A 98 -34.19 4.52 7.98
C VAL A 98 -33.53 4.96 6.68
N ARG A 99 -32.31 5.51 6.75
CA ARG A 99 -31.47 5.89 5.60
C ARG A 99 -30.71 4.69 5.11
N LEU A 100 -30.87 4.36 3.83
CA LEU A 100 -30.10 3.32 3.18
C LEU A 100 -28.87 3.97 2.58
N VAL A 101 -27.70 3.55 3.04
CA VAL A 101 -26.39 4.05 2.64
C VAL A 101 -25.64 2.93 1.95
N SER A 102 -25.26 3.14 0.69
CA SER A 102 -24.33 2.28 -0.03
C SER A 102 -22.90 2.71 0.32
N VAL A 103 -22.21 1.87 1.08
CA VAL A 103 -20.83 2.12 1.52
C VAL A 103 -19.91 1.24 0.65
N PRO A 104 -19.04 1.84 -0.20
CA PRO A 104 -18.15 1.05 -1.05
C PRO A 104 -17.32 0.08 -0.22
N MET A 105 -17.37 -1.21 -0.58
CA MET A 105 -16.33 -2.14 -0.15
C MET A 105 -15.08 -1.64 -0.85
N GLY A 106 -14.10 -1.14 -0.10
CA GLY A 106 -12.85 -0.61 -0.67
C GLY A 106 -12.19 -1.63 -1.63
N ASP A 107 -11.10 -1.24 -2.28
CA ASP A 107 -10.36 -2.17 -3.14
C ASP A 107 -10.04 -3.46 -2.35
N ALA A 108 -10.55 -4.60 -2.80
CA ALA A 108 -10.32 -5.90 -2.16
C ALA A 108 -8.81 -6.27 -2.15
N ASN A 109 -7.99 -5.55 -2.90
CA ASN A 109 -6.55 -5.66 -2.96
C ASN A 109 -5.82 -4.60 -2.12
N ALA A 110 -6.54 -3.69 -1.44
CA ALA A 110 -5.93 -2.72 -0.53
C ALA A 110 -5.21 -3.46 0.61
N GLY A 111 -3.88 -3.41 0.59
CA GLY A 111 -3.02 -4.14 1.54
C GLY A 111 -2.24 -5.31 0.95
N LEU A 112 -2.44 -5.64 -0.34
CA LEU A 112 -1.46 -6.39 -1.10
C LEU A 112 -0.31 -5.44 -1.46
N GLU A 113 0.80 -5.51 -0.71
CA GLU A 113 1.98 -4.71 -1.05
C GLU A 113 2.52 -5.21 -2.39
N SER A 114 2.42 -4.36 -3.42
CA SER A 114 3.13 -4.57 -4.68
C SER A 114 4.62 -4.31 -4.44
N ASP A 115 5.47 -5.19 -4.98
CA ASP A 115 6.91 -5.01 -4.91
C ASP A 115 7.33 -3.65 -5.50
N ALA A 116 7.92 -2.79 -4.67
CA ALA A 116 8.14 -1.39 -5.02
C ALA A 116 9.09 -1.24 -6.21
N MET A 117 8.81 -0.26 -7.07
CA MET A 117 9.69 0.10 -8.18
C MET A 117 10.74 1.14 -7.76
N VAL A 118 11.94 1.05 -8.32
CA VAL A 118 12.97 2.07 -8.22
C VAL A 118 12.51 3.31 -9.01
N ALA A 119 12.45 4.45 -8.32
CA ALA A 119 11.92 5.69 -8.87
C ALA A 119 12.57 6.08 -10.22
N GLY A 120 11.74 6.31 -11.23
CA GLY A 120 12.18 6.67 -12.58
C GLY A 120 12.61 5.49 -13.44
N THR A 121 12.32 4.25 -13.03
CA THR A 121 12.63 3.03 -13.80
C THR A 121 11.45 2.05 -13.77
N ASP A 122 11.49 1.06 -14.66
CA ASP A 122 10.54 -0.07 -14.68
C ASP A 122 11.07 -1.28 -13.90
N TYR A 123 12.00 -1.08 -12.95
CA TYR A 123 12.65 -2.15 -12.19
C TYR A 123 12.26 -2.12 -10.72
N ASN A 124 12.13 -3.30 -10.12
CA ASN A 124 11.97 -3.45 -8.67
C ASN A 124 13.30 -3.29 -7.92
N ALA A 125 14.42 -3.57 -8.58
CA ALA A 125 15.76 -3.34 -8.04
C ALA A 125 16.72 -3.00 -9.17
N THR A 126 17.75 -2.21 -8.86
CA THR A 126 18.87 -1.94 -9.76
C THR A 126 20.19 -2.23 -9.06
N THR A 127 21.20 -2.63 -9.81
CA THR A 127 22.54 -2.89 -9.29
C THR A 127 23.62 -2.68 -10.35
N ILE A 128 24.86 -2.74 -9.90
CA ILE A 128 26.03 -2.94 -10.76
C ILE A 128 26.55 -4.35 -10.45
N LEU A 129 26.66 -5.18 -11.48
CA LEU A 129 27.15 -6.55 -11.37
C LEU A 129 28.45 -6.77 -12.14
N ASP A 130 29.18 -7.82 -11.78
CA ASP A 130 30.38 -8.23 -12.50
C ASP A 130 30.00 -9.00 -13.77
N CYS A 131 30.56 -8.59 -14.90
CA CYS A 131 30.27 -9.13 -16.22
C CYS A 131 31.52 -9.28 -17.08
N GLY A 132 31.46 -10.19 -18.06
CA GLY A 132 32.54 -10.48 -19.01
C GLY A 132 31.97 -10.77 -20.40
N PHE A 133 32.72 -10.40 -21.43
CA PHE A 133 32.37 -10.58 -22.83
C PHE A 133 33.56 -11.19 -23.59
N ASP A 134 33.33 -11.74 -24.78
CA ASP A 134 34.37 -12.38 -25.60
C ASP A 134 35.14 -13.51 -24.86
N ASN A 135 34.45 -14.24 -23.97
CA ASN A 135 35.03 -15.23 -23.05
C ASN A 135 36.06 -14.68 -22.05
N ALA A 136 36.14 -13.36 -21.87
CA ALA A 136 36.97 -12.76 -20.84
C ALA A 136 36.40 -13.05 -19.44
N PRO A 137 37.26 -13.09 -18.40
CA PRO A 137 36.82 -13.14 -17.01
C PRO A 137 35.82 -12.00 -16.70
N PRO A 138 34.84 -12.22 -15.79
CA PRO A 138 33.84 -11.21 -15.46
C PRO A 138 34.43 -10.14 -14.54
N THR A 139 35.29 -9.28 -15.07
CA THR A 139 35.95 -8.21 -14.32
C THR A 139 35.45 -6.81 -14.72
N GLN A 140 34.47 -6.74 -15.62
CA GLN A 140 33.82 -5.49 -16.01
C GLN A 140 32.59 -5.26 -15.13
N SER A 141 32.15 -4.01 -15.03
CA SER A 141 30.95 -3.63 -14.29
C SER A 141 29.82 -3.31 -15.26
N CYS A 142 28.70 -4.02 -15.14
CA CYS A 142 27.49 -3.81 -15.94
C CYS A 142 26.34 -3.34 -15.06
N GLU A 143 25.60 -2.34 -15.52
CA GLU A 143 24.33 -1.96 -14.88
C GLU A 143 23.28 -3.04 -15.14
N ALA A 144 22.50 -3.37 -14.12
CA ALA A 144 21.41 -4.33 -14.24
C ALA A 144 20.16 -3.86 -13.51
N GLY A 145 19.00 -4.22 -14.06
CA GLY A 145 17.70 -4.00 -13.45
C GLY A 145 16.91 -5.31 -13.35
N VAL A 146 16.12 -5.44 -12.29
CA VAL A 146 15.32 -6.63 -11.98
C VAL A 146 13.84 -6.30 -12.12
N LYS A 147 13.11 -7.15 -12.84
CA LYS A 147 11.65 -7.16 -12.86
C LYS A 147 11.19 -8.46 -12.20
N ARG A 148 10.64 -8.37 -11.00
CA ARG A 148 10.12 -9.53 -10.27
C ARG A 148 8.70 -9.82 -10.73
N ASN A 149 8.33 -11.10 -10.79
CA ASN A 149 7.02 -11.52 -11.29
C ASN A 149 6.74 -10.94 -12.69
N TRP A 150 7.78 -10.96 -13.55
CA TRP A 150 7.70 -10.47 -14.91
C TRP A 150 6.85 -11.39 -15.80
N GLY A 151 7.02 -12.70 -15.64
CA GLY A 151 6.17 -13.69 -16.32
C GLY A 151 4.88 -13.96 -15.55
N GLU A 152 3.82 -14.36 -16.26
CA GLU A 152 2.53 -14.76 -15.67
C GLU A 152 2.65 -15.95 -14.70
N ASP A 153 3.73 -16.72 -14.80
CA ASP A 153 4.09 -17.86 -13.97
C ASP A 153 4.93 -17.49 -12.73
N GLY A 154 5.15 -16.19 -12.47
CA GLY A 154 5.94 -15.71 -11.34
C GLY A 154 7.45 -15.70 -11.58
N THR A 155 7.90 -15.93 -12.82
CA THR A 155 9.32 -15.82 -13.18
C THR A 155 9.83 -14.37 -13.07
N HIS A 156 11.12 -14.22 -12.78
CA HIS A 156 11.80 -12.92 -12.72
C HIS A 156 12.67 -12.70 -13.95
N LEU A 157 12.91 -11.44 -14.28
CA LEU A 157 13.73 -11.01 -15.41
C LEU A 157 14.84 -10.09 -14.90
N VAL A 158 16.08 -10.37 -15.27
CA VAL A 158 17.21 -9.45 -15.08
C VAL A 158 17.63 -8.91 -16.44
N GLU A 159 17.55 -7.59 -16.61
CA GLU A 159 18.06 -6.88 -17.79
C GLU A 159 19.44 -6.30 -17.47
N VAL A 160 20.47 -6.76 -18.16
CA VAL A 160 21.85 -6.29 -18.04
C VAL A 160 22.20 -5.39 -19.22
N SER A 161 22.61 -4.16 -18.95
CA SER A 161 23.12 -3.22 -19.97
C SER A 161 24.55 -3.58 -20.34
N LYS A 162 24.78 -3.90 -21.61
CA LYS A 162 26.10 -4.22 -22.16
C LYS A 162 26.87 -2.94 -22.56
N PRO A 163 28.21 -2.99 -22.62
CA PRO A 163 29.02 -1.83 -23.04
C PRO A 163 28.72 -1.31 -24.45
N ASP A 164 28.19 -2.16 -25.33
CA ASP A 164 27.77 -1.79 -26.69
C ASP A 164 26.41 -1.06 -26.73
N GLY A 165 25.78 -0.85 -25.57
CA GLY A 165 24.48 -0.19 -25.42
C GLY A 165 23.27 -1.12 -25.63
N SER A 166 23.50 -2.38 -26.02
CA SER A 166 22.44 -3.38 -26.07
C SER A 166 22.17 -3.96 -24.68
N LYS A 167 21.05 -4.68 -24.53
CA LYS A 167 20.67 -5.34 -23.27
C LYS A 167 20.68 -6.85 -23.44
N ARG A 168 20.94 -7.55 -22.35
CA ARG A 168 20.73 -8.99 -22.20
C ARG A 168 19.67 -9.22 -21.13
N ALA A 169 18.64 -9.97 -21.48
CA ALA A 169 17.63 -10.47 -20.57
C ALA A 169 18.02 -11.86 -20.08
N ILE A 170 18.08 -12.06 -18.77
CA ILE A 170 18.32 -13.35 -18.12
C ILE A 170 17.06 -13.70 -17.33
N PHE A 171 16.50 -14.88 -17.58
CA PHE A 171 15.25 -15.33 -16.99
C PHE A 171 15.49 -16.24 -15.79
N PHE A 172 14.72 -16.03 -14.74
CA PHE A 172 14.87 -16.68 -13.44
C PHE A 172 13.56 -17.32 -12.97
N ASN A 173 13.65 -18.52 -12.40
CA ASN A 173 12.59 -19.14 -11.61
C ASN A 173 13.04 -19.15 -10.14
N GLY A 174 12.46 -18.30 -9.30
CA GLY A 174 13.05 -17.97 -8.00
C GLY A 174 14.47 -17.44 -8.19
N THR A 175 15.46 -18.01 -7.52
CA THR A 175 16.88 -17.62 -7.66
C THR A 175 17.65 -18.42 -8.71
N GLU A 176 16.97 -19.31 -9.46
CA GLU A 176 17.58 -20.19 -10.46
C GLU A 176 17.48 -19.57 -11.86
N PRO A 177 18.60 -19.13 -12.48
CA PRO A 177 18.60 -18.69 -13.87
C PRO A 177 18.44 -19.89 -14.81
N TYR A 178 17.51 -19.80 -15.75
CA TYR A 178 17.18 -20.91 -16.65
C TYR A 178 17.36 -20.60 -18.15
N ALA A 179 17.37 -19.33 -18.55
CA ALA A 179 17.55 -18.94 -19.93
C ALA A 179 18.07 -17.50 -20.07
N ALA A 180 18.52 -17.17 -21.27
CA ALA A 180 18.83 -15.82 -21.72
C ALA A 180 18.06 -15.51 -23.01
N ASP A 181 17.75 -14.24 -23.26
CA ASP A 181 17.23 -13.84 -24.57
C ASP A 181 18.27 -14.08 -25.65
N SER A 182 17.81 -14.58 -26.79
CA SER A 182 18.68 -14.95 -27.89
C SER A 182 18.04 -14.62 -29.24
N ALA A 183 18.88 -14.28 -30.21
CA ALA A 183 18.46 -13.90 -31.54
C ALA A 183 19.43 -14.44 -32.60
N GLN A 184 18.90 -14.72 -33.79
CA GLN A 184 19.75 -15.01 -34.96
C GLN A 184 20.47 -13.75 -35.45
N ALA A 185 19.89 -12.57 -35.22
CA ALA A 185 20.39 -11.29 -35.70
C ALA A 185 21.71 -10.86 -35.02
N ASP A 186 21.92 -11.25 -33.76
CA ASP A 186 23.15 -10.98 -33.01
C ASP A 186 24.04 -12.24 -32.87
N GLY A 187 23.64 -13.35 -33.50
CA GLY A 187 24.37 -14.62 -33.46
C GLY A 187 24.24 -15.42 -32.17
N SER A 188 23.43 -14.96 -31.21
CA SER A 188 23.31 -15.59 -29.89
C SER A 188 22.40 -16.82 -29.85
N ALA A 189 21.56 -17.02 -30.87
CA ALA A 189 20.62 -18.14 -30.91
C ALA A 189 21.26 -19.55 -30.94
N GLY A 190 22.58 -19.64 -31.19
CA GLY A 190 23.34 -20.89 -31.10
C GLY A 190 24.19 -21.03 -29.85
N TRP A 191 24.07 -20.12 -28.88
CA TRP A 191 24.91 -20.12 -27.70
C TRP A 191 24.37 -21.02 -26.60
N ASP A 192 25.29 -21.71 -25.93
CA ASP A 192 24.97 -22.53 -24.77
C ASP A 192 24.71 -21.66 -23.54
N PHE A 193 23.68 -22.01 -22.77
CA PHE A 193 23.38 -21.43 -21.46
C PHE A 193 23.83 -22.39 -20.36
N THR A 194 24.72 -21.92 -19.49
CA THR A 194 25.26 -22.70 -18.38
C THR A 194 25.33 -21.85 -17.13
N THR A 195 25.23 -22.49 -15.97
CA THR A 195 25.23 -21.81 -14.67
C THR A 195 26.17 -22.54 -13.71
N THR A 196 26.87 -21.77 -12.89
CA THR A 196 27.62 -22.31 -11.74
C THR A 196 27.29 -21.49 -10.51
N ARG A 197 27.12 -22.17 -9.37
CA ARG A 197 26.73 -21.52 -8.12
C ARG A 197 27.82 -21.67 -7.07
N ASP A 198 28.08 -20.59 -6.34
CA ASP A 198 28.92 -20.55 -5.14
C ASP A 198 28.19 -19.74 -4.05
N GLY A 199 27.61 -20.44 -3.07
CA GLY A 199 26.76 -19.80 -2.06
C GLY A 199 25.53 -19.09 -2.67
N ASP A 200 25.37 -17.81 -2.35
CA ASP A 200 24.33 -16.92 -2.86
C ASP A 200 24.67 -16.30 -4.22
N GLN A 201 25.86 -16.59 -4.76
CA GLN A 201 26.30 -16.11 -6.05
C GLN A 201 26.04 -17.14 -7.14
N VAL A 202 25.45 -16.70 -8.25
CA VAL A 202 25.29 -17.49 -9.47
C VAL A 202 26.03 -16.82 -10.62
N THR A 203 26.94 -17.57 -11.23
CA THR A 203 27.60 -17.19 -12.47
C THR A 203 26.81 -17.80 -13.63
N VAL A 204 26.25 -16.95 -14.47
CA VAL A 204 25.60 -17.32 -15.72
C VAL A 204 26.60 -17.15 -16.84
N LYS A 205 26.82 -18.20 -17.63
CA LYS A 205 27.58 -18.15 -18.88
C LYS A 205 26.66 -18.44 -20.05
N PHE A 206 26.57 -17.49 -20.97
CA PHE A 206 25.78 -17.60 -22.19
C PHE A 206 26.66 -17.29 -23.38
N GLY A 207 27.14 -18.34 -24.06
CA GLY A 207 28.14 -18.23 -25.11
C GLY A 207 29.42 -17.51 -24.64
N PRO A 208 29.82 -16.39 -25.28
CA PRO A 208 30.99 -15.61 -24.91
C PRO A 208 30.74 -14.68 -23.70
N GLU A 209 29.52 -14.61 -23.19
CA GLU A 209 29.12 -13.66 -22.15
C GLU A 209 29.08 -14.35 -20.78
N THR A 210 29.46 -13.64 -19.73
CA THR A 210 29.45 -14.12 -18.35
C THR A 210 28.91 -13.04 -17.43
N TYR A 211 28.03 -13.42 -16.50
CA TYR A 211 27.35 -12.54 -15.56
C TYR A 211 27.37 -13.13 -14.17
N VAL A 212 27.70 -12.33 -13.16
CA VAL A 212 27.75 -12.76 -11.77
C VAL A 212 26.63 -12.06 -11.01
N LEU A 213 25.64 -12.83 -10.58
CA LEU A 213 24.46 -12.32 -9.87
C LEU A 213 24.44 -12.85 -8.45
N VAL A 214 23.78 -12.11 -7.55
CA VAL A 214 23.55 -12.55 -6.17
C VAL A 214 22.05 -12.73 -5.92
N ASP A 215 21.68 -13.73 -5.14
CA ASP A 215 20.27 -14.09 -4.92
C ASP A 215 19.44 -12.93 -4.34
N ALA A 216 20.03 -12.11 -3.48
CA ALA A 216 19.37 -10.94 -2.87
C ALA A 216 18.89 -9.92 -3.91
N LEU A 217 19.55 -9.85 -5.07
CA LEU A 217 19.10 -9.03 -6.19
C LEU A 217 17.71 -9.48 -6.67
N ILE A 218 17.50 -10.79 -6.70
CA ILE A 218 16.31 -11.43 -7.25
C ILE A 218 15.18 -11.46 -6.23
N THR A 219 15.45 -11.77 -4.96
CA THR A 219 14.40 -11.94 -3.94
C THR A 219 13.94 -10.64 -3.28
N GLY A 220 14.74 -9.58 -3.34
CA GLY A 220 14.53 -8.41 -2.50
C GLY A 220 15.07 -8.64 -1.09
N GLY A 221 15.30 -7.54 -0.37
CA GLY A 221 15.82 -7.50 1.00
C GLY A 221 14.84 -6.88 1.97
#